data_AF-A0A2S6AYZ6-F1
#
_entry.id   AF-A0A2S6AYZ6-F1
#
_cell.length_a   1.000
_cell.length_b   1.000
_cell.length_c   1.000
_cell.angle_alpha   90.00
_cell.angle_beta   90.00
_cell.angle_gamma   90.00
#
_symmetry.space_group_name_H-M   'P 1'
#
loop_
_entity.id
_entity.type
_entity.pdbx_description
1 polymer ?
#
loop_
_entity_poly.entity_id
_entity_poly.type
_entity_poly.pdbx_seq_one_letter_code
_entity_poly.pdbx_strand_id
1 'polypeptide(L)' 'FEFKREYIDELRALEVAQISKPERYFLIAATGDEVLDYRDMLAHYAGARQHLIQGSDHAISEFPQYVDEVLAFCGVE' A
#
# COMPACT_ATOMS: atom_id res chain seq x y z
N PHE A 1 13.07 5.31 21.19
CA PHE A 1 13.14 4.60 19.91
C PHE A 1 14.58 4.19 19.68
N GLU A 2 14.83 2.92 19.35
CA GLU A 2 16.17 2.39 19.04
C GLU A 2 16.14 1.82 17.62
N PHE A 3 17.00 2.32 16.74
CA PHE A 3 17.12 1.86 15.36
C PHE A 3 18.52 1.29 15.14
N LYS A 4 18.59 0.04 14.69
CA LYS A 4 19.83 -0.70 14.45
C LYS A 4 19.92 -1.12 12.99
N ARG A 5 21.14 -1.22 12.47
CA ARG A 5 21.38 -1.63 11.09
C ARG A 5 20.87 -3.04 10.83
N GLU A 6 21.02 -3.92 11.82
CA GLU A 6 20.58 -5.32 11.73
C GLU A 6 19.09 -5.46 11.40
N TYR A 7 18.23 -4.53 11.86
CA TYR A 7 16.79 -4.54 11.54
C TYR A 7 16.52 -4.35 10.04
N ILE A 8 17.41 -3.67 9.30
CA ILE A 8 17.27 -3.55 7.85
C ILE A 8 17.50 -4.90 7.16
N ASP A 9 18.47 -5.67 7.63
CA ASP A 9 18.78 -6.97 7.04
C ASP A 9 17.66 -7.99 7.35
N GLU A 10 17.04 -7.89 8.53
CA GLU A 10 15.84 -8.65 8.86
C GLU A 10 14.66 -8.31 7.94
N LEU A 11 14.43 -7.02 7.66
CA LEU A 11 13.38 -6.60 6.72
C LEU A 11 13.64 -7.10 5.31
N ARG A 12 14.89 -7.05 4.84
CA ARG A 12 15.28 -7.60 3.52
C ARG A 12 15.04 -9.10 3.43
N ALA A 13 15.27 -9.85 4.50
CA ALA A 13 15.02 -11.29 4.51
C ALA A 13 13.53 -11.64 4.35
N LEU A 14 12.63 -10.70 4.69
CA LEU A 14 11.18 -10.83 4.55
C LEU A 14 10.65 -10.22 3.24
N GLU A 15 11.51 -9.62 2.42
CA GLU A 15 11.11 -8.96 1.18
C GLU A 15 10.45 -9.95 0.21
N VAL A 16 9.26 -9.59 -0.26
CA VAL A 16 8.56 -10.32 -1.31
C VAL A 16 8.86 -9.60 -2.62
N ALA A 17 9.71 -10.15 -3.49
CA ALA A 17 10.13 -9.45 -4.70
C ALA A 17 8.96 -9.08 -5.65
N GLN A 18 7.95 -9.96 -5.74
CA GLN A 18 6.75 -9.76 -6.57
C GLN A 18 5.55 -10.44 -5.94
N ILE A 19 4.38 -9.78 -6.01
CA ILE A 19 3.12 -10.36 -5.57
C ILE A 19 2.73 -11.56 -6.46
N SER A 20 2.13 -12.58 -5.85
CA SER A 20 1.85 -13.84 -6.55
C SER A 20 0.53 -13.86 -7.34
N LYS A 21 -0.50 -13.17 -6.84
CA LYS A 21 -1.87 -13.17 -7.38
C LYS A 21 -2.47 -11.77 -7.25
N PRO A 22 -2.28 -10.90 -8.25
CA PRO A 22 -2.67 -9.49 -8.17
C PRO A 22 -4.13 -9.26 -7.79
N GLU A 23 -5.03 -10.14 -8.22
CA GLU A 23 -6.46 -10.11 -7.91
C GLU A 23 -6.80 -10.23 -6.41
N ARG A 24 -5.85 -10.66 -5.58
CA ARG A 24 -6.01 -10.74 -4.11
C ARG A 24 -5.71 -9.43 -3.39
N TYR A 25 -5.18 -8.44 -4.10
CA TYR A 25 -4.71 -7.20 -3.50
C TYR A 25 -5.53 -6.02 -4.03
N PHE A 26 -5.77 -5.08 -3.13
CA PHE A 26 -6.29 -3.77 -3.45
C PHE A 26 -5.37 -2.72 -2.81
N LEU A 27 -4.67 -1.97 -3.66
CA LEU A 27 -3.80 -0.88 -3.25
C LEU A 27 -4.61 0.43 -3.21
N ILE A 28 -4.59 1.12 -2.08
CA ILE A 28 -4.97 2.53 -1.98
C ILE A 28 -3.70 3.30 -1.64
N ALA A 29 -3.32 4.26 -2.48
CA ALA A 29 -2.10 5.04 -2.32
C ALA A 29 -2.38 6.53 -2.54
N ALA A 30 -1.60 7.39 -1.89
CA ALA A 30 -1.70 8.83 -2.01
C ALA A 30 -0.46 9.38 -2.74
N THR A 31 -0.64 10.29 -3.70
CA THR A 31 0.52 10.94 -4.35
C THR A 31 1.27 11.88 -3.42
N GLY A 32 0.62 12.32 -2.33
CA GLY A 32 1.18 13.18 -1.28
C GLY A 32 1.79 12.43 -0.11
N ASP A 33 1.87 11.10 -0.15
CA ASP A 33 2.51 10.28 0.88
C ASP A 33 3.96 10.77 1.11
N GLU A 34 4.22 11.27 2.32
CA GLU A 34 5.48 11.85 2.73
C GLU A 34 6.50 10.83 3.26
N VAL A 35 6.08 9.57 3.41
CA VAL A 35 6.88 8.48 3.98
C VAL A 35 7.29 7.48 2.89
N LEU A 36 6.38 7.14 1.97
CA LEU A 36 6.57 6.15 0.91
C LEU A 36 6.40 6.76 -0.48
N ASP A 37 7.26 6.39 -1.44
CA ASP A 37 7.04 6.78 -2.83
C ASP A 37 5.92 5.93 -3.44
N TYR A 38 4.80 6.58 -3.78
CA TYR A 38 3.67 5.91 -4.41
C TYR A 38 4.02 5.22 -5.72
N ARG A 39 5.05 5.67 -6.46
CA ARG A 39 5.45 5.04 -7.72
C ARG A 39 5.99 3.63 -7.49
N ASP A 40 6.73 3.43 -6.40
CA ASP A 40 7.22 2.12 -6.00
C ASP A 40 6.06 1.21 -5.59
N MET A 41 5.05 1.76 -4.89
CA MET A 41 3.82 1.03 -4.55
C MET A 41 3.06 0.57 -5.80
N LEU A 42 2.85 1.49 -6.76
CA LEU A 42 2.15 1.17 -8.02
C LEU A 42 2.90 0.11 -8.84
N ALA A 43 4.23 0.19 -8.88
CA ALA A 43 5.07 -0.77 -9.58
C ALA A 43 5.06 -2.15 -8.90
N HIS A 44 5.16 -2.19 -7.57
CA HIS A 44 5.17 -3.43 -6.80
C HIS A 44 3.84 -4.19 -6.88
N TYR A 45 2.72 -3.45 -6.84
CA TYR A 45 1.37 -4.00 -6.94
C TYR A 45 0.82 -3.94 -8.37
N ALA A 46 1.68 -3.96 -9.39
CA ALA A 46 1.25 -3.92 -10.78
C ALA A 46 0.25 -5.07 -11.08
N GLY A 47 -0.86 -4.72 -11.73
CA GLY A 47 -1.94 -5.66 -12.08
C GLY A 47 -2.96 -5.90 -10.96
N ALA A 48 -2.73 -5.43 -9.74
CA ALA A 48 -3.73 -5.44 -8.68
C ALA A 48 -4.81 -4.36 -8.94
N ARG A 49 -5.91 -4.39 -8.19
CA ARG A 49 -6.80 -3.22 -8.12
C ARG A 49 -6.04 -2.08 -7.45
N GLN A 50 -6.13 -0.87 -8.00
CA GLN A 50 -5.42 0.30 -7.47
C GLN A 50 -6.34 1.52 -7.44
N HIS A 51 -6.32 2.27 -6.35
CA HIS A 51 -6.93 3.58 -6.20
C HIS A 51 -5.83 4.58 -5.83
N LEU A 52 -5.54 5.53 -6.72
CA LEU A 52 -4.52 6.55 -6.50
C LEU A 52 -5.18 7.90 -6.16
N ILE A 53 -5.05 8.31 -4.91
CA ILE A 53 -5.55 9.58 -4.38
C ILE A 53 -4.59 10.71 -4.78
N GLN A 54 -5.11 11.77 -5.41
CA GLN A 54 -4.31 12.95 -5.74
C GLN A 54 -4.17 13.84 -4.50
N GLY A 55 -2.95 14.06 -4.03
CA GLY A 55 -2.64 14.73 -2.77
C GLY A 55 -2.70 13.76 -1.58
N SER A 56 -3.34 14.18 -0.49
CA SER A 56 -3.41 13.47 0.79
C SER A 56 -2.04 13.29 1.48
N ASP A 57 -1.96 12.38 2.44
CA ASP A 57 -0.81 12.06 3.27
C ASP A 57 -0.69 10.54 3.48
N HIS A 58 0.39 10.10 4.13
CA HIS A 58 0.63 8.68 4.43
C HIS A 58 -0.48 8.06 5.30
N ALA A 59 -1.14 8.87 6.14
CA ALA A 59 -2.17 8.39 7.04
C ALA A 59 -3.51 8.15 6.32
N ILE A 60 -3.72 8.77 5.15
CA ILE A 60 -4.99 8.77 4.41
C ILE A 60 -6.11 9.12 5.39
N SER A 61 -6.04 10.32 5.98
CA SER A 61 -6.95 10.76 7.05
C SER A 61 -8.44 10.69 6.65
N GLU A 62 -8.72 10.77 5.35
CA GLU A 62 -10.02 10.64 4.72
C GLU A 62 -10.42 9.20 4.35
N PHE A 63 -9.71 8.18 4.86
CA PHE A 63 -10.01 6.76 4.62
C PHE A 63 -11.50 6.38 4.73
N PRO A 64 -12.31 6.94 5.66
CA PRO A 64 -13.76 6.68 5.69
C PRO A 64 -14.49 6.90 4.34
N GLN A 65 -13.96 7.74 3.44
CA GLN A 65 -14.52 7.97 2.10
C GLN A 65 -14.33 6.78 1.15
N TYR A 66 -13.38 5.88 1.44
CA TYR A 66 -13.03 4.73 0.61
C TYR A 66 -13.46 3.38 1.21
N VAL A 67 -14.03 3.39 2.42
CA VAL A 67 -14.41 2.16 3.16
C VAL A 67 -15.37 1.29 2.35
N ASP A 68 -16.38 1.87 1.71
CA ASP A 68 -17.34 1.11 0.91
C ASP A 68 -16.64 0.38 -0.25
N GLU A 69 -15.62 0.99 -0.86
CA GLU A 69 -14.84 0.37 -1.94
C GLU A 69 -14.02 -0.83 -1.40
N VAL A 70 -13.44 -0.68 -0.21
CA VAL A 70 -12.68 -1.73 0.47
C VAL A 70 -13.60 -2.90 0.86
N LEU A 71 -14.77 -2.61 1.43
CA LEU A 71 -15.74 -3.65 1.81
C LEU A 71 -16.24 -4.42 0.59
N ALA A 72 -16.57 -3.72 -0.50
CA ALA A 72 -16.94 -4.35 -1.76
C ALA A 72 -15.81 -5.25 -2.32
N PHE A 73 -14.55 -4.82 -2.22
CA PHE A 73 -13.40 -5.66 -2.61
C PHE A 73 -13.29 -6.92 -1.73
N CYS A 74 -13.58 -6.80 -0.43
CA CYS A 74 -13.60 -7.92 0.51
C CYS A 74 -14.83 -8.84 0.35
N GLY A 75 -15.77 -8.51 -0.53
CA GLY A 75 -17.02 -9.27 -0.71
C GLY A 75 -18.01 -9.11 0.45
N VAL A 76 -17.96 -7.98 1.15
CA VAL A 76 -18.89 -7.62 2.22
C VAL A 76 -19.89 -6.61 1.65
N GLU A 77 -21.18 -6.96 1.69
CA GLU A 77 -22.32 -6.09 1.36
C GLU A 77 -22.97 -5.52 2.64
#